data_AF-A0AAE9HYM5-F1
#
_entry.id   AF-A0AAE9HYM5-F1
#
_cell.length_a   1.000
_cell.length_b   1.000
_cell.length_c   1.000
_cell.angle_alpha   90.00
_cell.angle_beta   90.00
_cell.angle_gamma   90.00
#
_symmetry.space_group_name_H-M   'P 1'
#
loop_
_entity.id
_entity.type
_entity.pdbx_description
1 polymer ?
#
loop_
_entity_poly.entity_id
_entity_poly.type
_entity_poly.pdbx_seq_one_letter_code
_entity_poly.pdbx_strand_id
1 'polypeptide(L)'
;MSAPNQPNPRIAILRRDVERVILQPFRSHGWAAEIAQEHDYQSSLEVVASKGEKTIRLGVLYSTATDNAFYKNLEQRVQHIFFNGQPYMLDSFAHNISVPVEPLGDFFPLLVALNKQMEPDRTPAVISKPKIAVRRITDENPLDGILARLQQFTSVNLAAKLVERRASHEAVTLTQEQVATKASGIAYAMRNALDYISFSSTDKLNKRILGLYYGTIAFAFAEMLASPSGPSDLDDVEEMTKQGHGLYAVPGAHGGFADMHVGVLATGFLPQWLAFLGLDTSTFPKRKPRSASDLDAVPKGMSCTLQSLFASMPEIDDLFTQVFGGTPGWIVPVYDVIENRLPAVNGTGKKADSTYALFVDRSGLVPVGQLENSGWPITEVQQVERPDIDGNAFRARVDHSGRDLWWDVLPTHSSPFGNRTTLLFPTIGGMREYRTIAATTLYALSILVRYMPSAWRRIEGGDEDQYLALVKASLGVWERVLPEEFLECIACETVVTAQPGSWLT
;
A
#
# COMPACT_ATOMS: atom_id res chain seq x y z
N MET A 1 43.75 -16.96 -50.42
CA MET A 1 42.32 -16.60 -50.41
C MET A 1 41.72 -17.16 -49.14
N SER A 2 41.60 -16.30 -48.12
CA SER A 2 41.01 -16.62 -46.82
C SER A 2 39.52 -16.88 -47.02
N ALA A 3 39.03 -18.04 -46.57
CA ALA A 3 37.60 -18.32 -46.56
C ALA A 3 36.87 -17.22 -45.75
N PRO A 4 35.70 -16.74 -46.19
CA PRO A 4 34.92 -15.81 -45.38
C PRO A 4 34.57 -16.49 -44.05
N ASN A 5 34.87 -15.81 -42.93
CA ASN A 5 34.54 -16.23 -41.57
C ASN A 5 33.07 -16.66 -41.53
N GLN A 6 32.81 -17.95 -41.37
CA GLN A 6 31.47 -18.42 -41.05
C GLN A 6 31.09 -17.83 -39.68
N PRO A 7 29.92 -17.19 -39.54
CA PRO A 7 29.52 -16.58 -38.27
C PRO A 7 29.40 -17.67 -37.20
N ASN A 8 30.10 -17.49 -36.06
CA ASN A 8 30.02 -18.44 -34.95
C ASN A 8 28.57 -18.47 -34.42
N PRO A 9 27.83 -19.59 -34.59
CA PRO A 9 26.42 -19.66 -34.20
C PRO A 9 26.24 -19.49 -32.69
N ARG A 10 27.25 -19.82 -31.87
CA ARG A 10 27.22 -19.63 -30.41
C ARG A 10 27.22 -18.15 -30.04
N ILE A 11 28.03 -17.34 -30.71
CA ILE A 11 28.04 -15.87 -30.51
C ILE A 11 26.72 -15.25 -30.93
N ALA A 12 26.12 -15.70 -32.05
CA ALA A 12 24.82 -15.19 -32.48
C ALA A 12 23.71 -15.46 -31.43
N ILE A 13 23.70 -16.67 -30.85
CA ILE A 13 22.78 -17.02 -29.75
C ILE A 13 23.06 -16.16 -28.53
N LEU A 14 24.33 -16.07 -28.13
CA LEU A 14 24.75 -15.32 -26.95
C LEU A 14 24.40 -13.83 -27.08
N ARG A 15 24.60 -13.23 -28.26
CA ARG A 15 24.23 -11.83 -28.53
C ARG A 15 22.74 -11.60 -28.34
N ARG A 16 21.90 -12.50 -28.87
CA ARG A 16 20.44 -12.42 -28.70
C ARG A 16 20.04 -12.55 -27.22
N ASP A 17 20.68 -13.45 -26.48
CA ASP A 17 20.39 -13.66 -25.07
C ASP A 17 20.89 -12.48 -24.20
N VAL A 18 22.07 -11.93 -24.49
CA VAL A 18 22.61 -10.72 -23.83
C VAL A 18 21.76 -9.49 -24.13
N GLU A 19 21.35 -9.30 -25.39
CA GLU A 19 20.45 -8.20 -25.76
C GLU A 19 19.16 -8.25 -24.93
N ARG A 20 18.56 -9.45 -24.82
CA ARG A 20 17.30 -9.66 -24.12
C ARG A 20 17.43 -9.60 -22.59
N VAL A 21 18.47 -10.20 -22.01
CA VAL A 21 18.58 -10.41 -20.56
C VAL A 21 19.38 -9.31 -19.87
N ILE A 22 20.33 -8.68 -20.56
CA ILE A 22 21.21 -7.66 -19.96
C ILE A 22 20.93 -6.28 -20.55
N LEU A 23 21.05 -6.10 -21.87
CA LEU A 23 21.03 -4.77 -22.48
C LEU A 23 19.65 -4.10 -22.42
N GLN A 24 18.59 -4.83 -22.78
CA GLN A 24 17.22 -4.33 -22.69
C GLN A 24 16.86 -3.91 -21.27
N PRO A 25 17.07 -4.73 -20.21
CA PRO A 25 16.83 -4.30 -18.85
C PRO A 25 17.69 -3.11 -18.43
N PHE A 26 19.00 -3.09 -18.73
CA PHE A 26 19.79 -1.90 -18.40
C PHE A 26 19.18 -0.63 -19.00
N ARG A 27 18.81 -0.66 -20.29
CA ARG A 27 18.19 0.47 -20.97
C ARG A 27 16.82 0.85 -20.39
N SER A 28 15.96 -0.13 -20.07
CA SER A 28 14.65 0.14 -19.44
C SER A 28 14.78 0.75 -18.05
N HIS A 29 15.89 0.50 -17.35
CA HIS A 29 16.23 1.09 -16.06
C HIS A 29 17.13 2.34 -16.16
N GLY A 30 17.23 2.95 -17.35
CA GLY A 30 17.93 4.22 -17.58
C GLY A 30 19.45 4.13 -17.62
N TRP A 31 20.01 2.93 -17.81
CA TRP A 31 21.45 2.75 -18.07
C TRP A 31 21.73 2.82 -19.57
N ALA A 32 22.82 3.47 -19.95
CA ALA A 32 23.38 3.33 -21.29
C ALA A 32 24.19 2.03 -21.32
N ALA A 33 23.81 1.06 -22.16
CA ALA A 33 24.46 -0.26 -22.21
C ALA A 33 24.68 -0.76 -23.65
N GLU A 34 25.86 -1.32 -23.88
CA GLU A 34 26.31 -1.85 -25.17
C GLU A 34 27.26 -3.05 -25.03
N ILE A 35 27.42 -3.83 -26.09
CA ILE A 35 28.47 -4.84 -26.20
C ILE A 35 29.75 -4.13 -26.66
N ALA A 36 30.74 -4.07 -25.78
CA ALA A 36 32.01 -3.39 -26.04
C ALA A 36 33.00 -4.29 -26.81
N GLN A 37 32.98 -5.60 -26.58
CA GLN A 37 33.86 -6.56 -27.25
C GLN A 37 33.18 -7.91 -27.49
N GLU A 38 33.57 -8.57 -28.57
CA GLU A 38 33.16 -9.94 -28.91
C GLU A 38 34.40 -10.81 -29.15
N HIS A 39 34.41 -12.01 -28.56
CA HIS A 39 35.51 -12.96 -28.69
C HIS A 39 35.00 -14.25 -29.35
N ASP A 40 35.14 -14.33 -30.66
CA ASP A 40 34.60 -15.44 -31.47
C ASP A 40 35.13 -16.81 -31.05
N TYR A 41 36.42 -16.92 -30.74
CA TYR A 41 37.06 -18.20 -30.42
C TYR A 41 36.59 -18.75 -29.07
N GLN A 42 36.43 -17.88 -28.07
CA GLN A 42 35.98 -18.25 -26.73
C GLN A 42 34.46 -18.20 -26.56
N SER A 43 33.72 -17.81 -27.59
CA SER A 43 32.26 -17.67 -27.55
C SER A 43 31.80 -16.81 -26.36
N SER A 44 32.39 -15.63 -26.21
CA SER A 44 32.11 -14.71 -25.11
C SER A 44 31.91 -13.27 -25.56
N LEU A 45 31.16 -12.51 -24.77
CA LEU A 45 30.88 -11.08 -24.96
C LEU A 45 31.30 -10.30 -23.73
N GLU A 46 31.71 -9.04 -23.93
CA GLU A 46 31.88 -8.08 -22.85
C GLU A 46 30.89 -6.94 -23.01
N VAL A 47 30.12 -6.71 -21.95
CA VAL A 47 29.10 -5.67 -21.88
C VAL A 47 29.60 -4.55 -20.99
N VAL A 48 29.39 -3.31 -21.42
CA VAL A 48 29.62 -2.13 -20.60
C VAL A 48 28.28 -1.42 -20.41
N ALA A 49 27.97 -1.04 -19.17
CA ALA A 49 26.81 -0.23 -18.85
C ALA A 49 27.17 0.92 -17.92
N SER A 50 26.55 2.09 -18.11
CA SER A 50 26.77 3.28 -17.31
C SER A 50 25.48 4.02 -16.96
N LYS A 51 25.37 4.53 -15.74
CA LYS A 51 24.27 5.39 -15.25
C LYS A 51 24.85 6.41 -14.27
N GLY A 52 24.74 7.70 -14.62
CA GLY A 52 25.45 8.77 -13.91
C GLY A 52 26.97 8.55 -13.93
N GLU A 53 27.62 8.58 -12.78
CA GLU A 53 29.07 8.36 -12.65
C GLU A 53 29.45 6.87 -12.52
N LYS A 54 28.48 5.96 -12.37
CA LYS A 54 28.76 4.53 -12.22
C LYS A 54 28.90 3.85 -13.57
N THR A 55 29.95 3.05 -13.70
CA THR A 55 30.20 2.17 -14.85
C THR A 55 30.41 0.74 -14.36
N ILE A 56 29.73 -0.21 -14.99
CA ILE A 56 29.87 -1.64 -14.76
C ILE A 56 30.26 -2.33 -16.07
N ARG A 57 31.10 -3.34 -15.97
CA ARG A 57 31.62 -4.19 -17.04
C ARG A 57 31.32 -5.63 -16.68
N LEU A 58 30.65 -6.34 -17.59
CA LEU A 58 30.20 -7.70 -17.40
C LEU A 58 30.81 -8.59 -18.47
N GLY A 59 31.33 -9.74 -18.08
CA GLY A 59 31.69 -10.80 -19.00
C GLY A 59 30.53 -11.76 -19.17
N VAL A 60 30.23 -12.19 -20.39
CA VAL A 60 29.18 -13.20 -20.64
C VAL A 60 29.75 -14.32 -21.50
N LEU A 61 29.70 -15.55 -20.98
CA LEU A 61 30.21 -16.75 -21.63
C LEU A 61 29.05 -17.58 -22.19
N TYR A 62 29.27 -18.26 -23.32
CA TYR A 62 28.27 -19.19 -23.85
C TYR A 62 28.04 -20.41 -22.94
N SER A 63 29.05 -20.86 -22.18
CA SER A 63 28.95 -22.01 -21.27
C SER A 63 30.02 -21.97 -20.17
N THR A 64 29.88 -22.82 -19.14
CA THR A 64 30.87 -22.97 -18.05
C THR A 64 32.14 -23.73 -18.44
N ALA A 65 32.10 -24.55 -19.50
CA ALA A 65 33.22 -25.38 -19.94
C ALA A 65 34.28 -24.59 -20.72
N THR A 66 34.75 -23.49 -20.14
CA THR A 66 35.78 -22.61 -20.68
C THR A 66 37.05 -22.75 -19.83
N ASP A 67 38.23 -22.63 -20.44
CA ASP A 67 39.50 -22.74 -19.72
C ASP A 67 39.62 -21.66 -18.62
N ASN A 68 40.11 -22.05 -17.45
CA ASN A 68 40.34 -21.18 -16.30
C ASN A 68 41.24 -19.99 -16.64
N ALA A 69 42.21 -20.18 -17.54
CA ALA A 69 43.08 -19.10 -18.00
C ALA A 69 42.28 -17.94 -18.61
N PHE A 70 41.16 -18.24 -19.29
CA PHE A 70 40.27 -17.21 -19.83
C PHE A 70 39.48 -16.51 -18.74
N TYR A 71 38.95 -17.25 -17.74
CA TYR A 71 38.28 -16.65 -16.59
C TYR A 71 39.19 -15.66 -15.83
N LYS A 72 40.46 -16.03 -15.61
CA LYS A 72 41.48 -15.16 -14.98
C LYS A 72 41.82 -13.92 -15.81
N ASN A 73 41.77 -14.02 -17.14
CA ASN A 73 41.93 -12.84 -17.99
C ASN A 73 40.69 -11.94 -17.93
N LEU A 74 39.51 -12.53 -17.84
CA LEU A 74 38.24 -11.82 -17.82
C LEU A 74 38.05 -11.06 -16.49
N GLU A 75 38.35 -11.67 -15.34
CA GLU A 75 38.20 -11.03 -14.01
C GLU A 75 39.03 -9.75 -13.85
N GLN A 76 40.11 -9.58 -14.60
CA GLN A 76 40.93 -8.36 -14.57
C GLN A 76 40.23 -7.17 -15.22
N ARG A 77 39.17 -7.40 -16.00
CA ARG A 77 38.54 -6.41 -16.90
C ARG A 77 37.06 -6.20 -16.61
N VAL A 78 36.42 -7.16 -15.94
CA VAL A 78 34.98 -7.14 -15.62
C VAL A 78 34.77 -7.28 -14.12
N GLN A 79 33.66 -6.77 -13.59
CA GLN A 79 33.31 -6.91 -12.18
C GLN A 79 32.43 -8.14 -11.90
N HIS A 80 31.81 -8.72 -12.93
CA HIS A 80 30.94 -9.90 -12.82
C HIS A 80 31.02 -10.74 -14.08
N ILE A 81 30.95 -12.05 -13.95
CA ILE A 81 30.95 -12.99 -15.09
C ILE A 81 29.64 -13.78 -15.07
N PHE A 82 28.90 -13.73 -16.18
CA PHE A 82 27.74 -14.56 -16.42
C PHE A 82 28.07 -15.70 -17.38
N PHE A 83 27.37 -16.82 -17.25
CA PHE A 83 27.38 -17.88 -18.26
C PHE A 83 25.96 -18.22 -18.71
N ASN A 84 25.80 -18.54 -19.99
CA ASN A 84 24.53 -19.02 -20.54
C ASN A 84 24.40 -20.53 -20.27
N GLY A 85 23.23 -20.97 -19.81
CA GLY A 85 22.97 -22.38 -19.48
C GLY A 85 23.02 -22.72 -17.98
N GLN A 86 23.00 -24.02 -17.67
CA GLN A 86 23.07 -24.56 -16.30
C GLN A 86 24.52 -24.67 -15.84
N PRO A 87 24.81 -24.50 -14.54
CA PRO A 87 26.15 -24.70 -14.01
C PRO A 87 26.59 -26.15 -14.22
N TYR A 88 27.78 -26.34 -14.78
CA TYR A 88 28.41 -27.64 -14.93
C TYR A 88 29.86 -27.56 -14.46
N MET A 89 30.19 -28.30 -13.40
CA MET A 89 31.51 -28.35 -12.76
C MET A 89 32.15 -26.96 -12.60
N LEU A 90 31.35 -25.96 -12.19
CA LEU A 90 31.78 -24.56 -12.17
C LEU A 90 33.05 -24.36 -11.35
N ASP A 91 33.12 -24.99 -10.18
CA ASP A 91 34.28 -24.92 -9.28
C ASP A 91 35.56 -25.51 -9.91
N SER A 92 35.44 -26.41 -10.89
CA SER A 92 36.58 -26.96 -11.61
C SER A 92 37.10 -25.99 -12.68
N PHE A 93 36.21 -25.31 -13.40
CA PHE A 93 36.57 -24.41 -14.51
C PHE A 93 36.88 -22.98 -14.04
N ALA A 94 36.14 -22.44 -13.08
CA ALA A 94 36.26 -21.09 -12.54
C ALA A 94 36.90 -21.06 -11.14
N HIS A 95 37.88 -21.95 -10.88
CA HIS A 95 38.60 -21.97 -9.61
C HIS A 95 39.49 -20.73 -9.43
N ASN A 96 39.60 -20.25 -8.20
CA ASN A 96 40.43 -19.09 -7.82
C ASN A 96 40.10 -17.81 -8.59
N ILE A 97 38.82 -17.59 -8.90
CA ILE A 97 38.30 -16.34 -9.48
C ILE A 97 37.77 -15.46 -8.35
N SER A 98 38.11 -14.18 -8.41
CA SER A 98 37.81 -13.17 -7.38
C SER A 98 36.48 -12.46 -7.58
N VAL A 99 35.99 -12.41 -8.82
CA VAL A 99 34.70 -11.85 -9.19
C VAL A 99 33.61 -12.93 -9.20
N PRO A 100 32.33 -12.58 -8.96
CA PRO A 100 31.27 -13.58 -9.01
C PRO A 100 31.09 -14.18 -10.40
N VAL A 101 30.81 -15.50 -10.45
CA VAL A 101 30.53 -16.25 -11.68
C VAL A 101 29.16 -16.93 -11.55
N GLU A 102 28.16 -16.44 -12.28
CA GLU A 102 26.75 -16.83 -12.06
C GLU A 102 26.01 -17.15 -13.37
N PRO A 103 24.89 -17.90 -13.31
CA PRO A 103 24.05 -18.09 -14.48
C PRO A 103 23.51 -16.75 -14.98
N LEU A 104 23.39 -16.59 -16.30
CA LEU A 104 22.82 -15.38 -16.92
C LEU A 104 21.39 -15.07 -16.42
N GLY A 105 20.66 -16.08 -15.93
CA GLY A 105 19.35 -15.92 -15.31
C GLY A 105 19.35 -15.13 -14.00
N ASP A 106 20.50 -14.98 -13.34
CA ASP A 106 20.65 -14.26 -12.06
C ASP A 106 21.10 -12.80 -12.27
N PHE A 107 21.03 -12.28 -13.50
CA PHE A 107 21.37 -10.89 -13.78
C PHE A 107 20.43 -9.89 -13.09
N PHE A 108 19.14 -10.19 -12.97
CA PHE A 108 18.17 -9.24 -12.41
C PHE A 108 18.47 -8.84 -10.94
N PRO A 109 18.79 -9.77 -10.02
CA PRO A 109 19.31 -9.41 -8.70
C PRO A 109 20.53 -8.47 -8.72
N LEU A 110 21.47 -8.64 -9.67
CA LEU A 110 22.60 -7.72 -9.82
C LEU A 110 22.13 -6.33 -10.25
N LEU A 111 21.21 -6.24 -11.22
CA LEU A 111 20.64 -4.96 -11.65
C LEU A 111 19.96 -4.22 -10.50
N VAL A 112 19.17 -4.91 -9.68
CA VAL A 112 18.54 -4.35 -8.47
C VAL A 112 19.60 -3.83 -7.50
N ALA A 113 20.65 -4.61 -7.23
CA ALA A 113 21.74 -4.20 -6.33
C ALA A 113 22.49 -2.97 -6.85
N LEU A 114 22.67 -2.84 -8.17
CA LEU A 114 23.27 -1.66 -8.81
C LEU A 114 22.35 -0.43 -8.73
N ASN A 115 21.04 -0.61 -8.88
CA ASN A 115 20.07 0.49 -8.74
C ASN A 115 19.93 0.96 -7.27
N LYS A 116 19.94 0.05 -6.29
CA LYS A 116 19.98 0.37 -4.83
C LYS A 116 21.16 1.24 -4.45
N GLN A 117 22.25 1.04 -5.17
CA GLN A 117 23.49 1.78 -5.04
C GLN A 117 23.39 3.24 -5.51
N MET A 118 22.36 3.58 -6.29
CA MET A 118 22.06 4.94 -6.77
C MET A 118 20.88 5.55 -6.02
N GLU A 119 19.83 4.76 -5.81
CA GLU A 119 18.66 5.12 -5.01
C GLU A 119 18.55 4.14 -3.83
N PRO A 120 18.98 4.54 -2.62
CA PRO A 120 19.01 3.66 -1.47
C PRO A 120 17.66 3.04 -1.14
N ASP A 121 17.72 1.85 -0.54
CA ASP A 121 16.55 1.09 -0.08
C ASP A 121 15.66 1.93 0.86
N ARG A 122 14.36 2.01 0.53
CA ARG A 122 13.35 2.73 1.31
C ARG A 122 12.42 1.83 2.12
N THR A 123 12.76 0.55 2.32
CA THR A 123 11.97 -0.39 3.13
C THR A 123 11.72 0.24 4.51
N PRO A 124 10.46 0.28 5.00
CA PRO A 124 10.17 0.92 6.28
C PRO A 124 10.89 0.20 7.43
N ALA A 125 11.48 0.96 8.36
CA ALA A 125 12.15 0.40 9.53
C ALA A 125 11.18 -0.38 10.45
N VAL A 126 9.93 0.05 10.48
CA VAL A 126 8.83 -0.63 11.18
C VAL A 126 7.81 -1.03 10.14
N ILE A 127 7.67 -2.34 9.92
CA ILE A 127 6.64 -2.90 9.04
C ILE A 127 5.56 -3.50 9.95
N SER A 128 4.30 -3.40 9.54
CA SER A 128 3.17 -4.00 10.24
C SER A 128 3.45 -5.47 10.57
N LYS A 129 3.12 -5.86 11.82
CA LYS A 129 3.27 -7.25 12.27
C LYS A 129 2.34 -8.13 11.43
N PRO A 130 2.77 -9.36 11.07
CA PRO A 130 1.91 -10.29 10.37
C PRO A 130 0.64 -10.54 11.20
N LYS A 131 -0.49 -10.73 10.51
CA LYS A 131 -1.76 -11.10 11.15
C LYS A 131 -1.63 -12.52 11.76
N ILE A 132 -2.37 -12.78 12.83
CA ILE A 132 -2.33 -14.04 13.58
C ILE A 132 -2.77 -15.22 12.70
N ALA A 133 -3.84 -15.02 11.93
CA ALA A 133 -4.46 -16.06 11.13
C ALA A 133 -5.33 -15.46 10.02
N VAL A 134 -5.69 -16.31 9.06
CA VAL A 134 -6.75 -16.03 8.08
C VAL A 134 -8.07 -16.60 8.61
N ARG A 135 -9.10 -15.75 8.72
CA ARG A 135 -10.47 -16.13 9.06
C ARG A 135 -11.33 -16.11 7.82
N ARG A 136 -11.85 -17.29 7.45
CA ARG A 136 -12.85 -17.42 6.39
C ARG A 136 -14.25 -17.31 6.95
N ILE A 137 -15.09 -16.49 6.33
CA ILE A 137 -16.52 -16.35 6.63
C ILE A 137 -17.29 -16.64 5.35
N THR A 138 -18.05 -17.74 5.35
CA THR A 138 -18.91 -18.12 4.24
C THR A 138 -20.35 -18.00 4.68
N ASP A 139 -21.10 -17.08 4.08
CA ASP A 139 -22.48 -16.76 4.45
C ASP A 139 -23.26 -16.23 3.24
N GLU A 140 -24.59 -16.43 3.20
CA GLU A 140 -25.45 -15.89 2.13
C GLU A 140 -25.36 -14.37 2.08
N ASN A 141 -25.34 -13.75 3.27
CA ASN A 141 -25.01 -12.35 3.47
C ASN A 141 -23.71 -12.23 4.29
N PRO A 142 -22.55 -12.05 3.64
CA PRO A 142 -21.27 -11.95 4.33
C PRO A 142 -21.21 -10.91 5.46
N LEU A 143 -21.97 -9.82 5.36
CA LEU A 143 -22.02 -8.79 6.38
C LEU A 143 -22.62 -9.32 7.68
N ASP A 144 -23.65 -10.17 7.62
CA ASP A 144 -24.26 -10.77 8.81
C ASP A 144 -23.25 -11.68 9.53
N GLY A 145 -22.47 -12.44 8.75
CA GLY A 145 -21.37 -13.24 9.27
C GLY A 145 -20.28 -12.40 9.96
N ILE A 146 -19.91 -11.26 9.38
CA ILE A 146 -18.95 -10.30 9.99
C ILE A 146 -19.51 -9.73 11.29
N LEU A 147 -20.75 -9.24 11.27
CA LEU A 147 -21.41 -8.65 12.44
C LEU A 147 -21.58 -9.66 13.57
N ALA A 148 -21.92 -10.92 13.26
CA ALA A 148 -21.98 -11.99 14.24
C ALA A 148 -20.61 -12.26 14.91
N ARG A 149 -19.51 -12.10 14.18
CA ARG A 149 -18.15 -12.21 14.74
C ARG A 149 -17.78 -11.03 15.62
N LEU A 150 -18.09 -9.81 15.20
CA LEU A 150 -17.94 -8.63 16.05
C LEU A 150 -18.77 -8.75 17.32
N GLN A 151 -20.01 -9.25 17.22
CA GLN A 151 -20.90 -9.46 18.35
C GLN A 151 -20.33 -10.43 19.40
N GLN A 152 -19.47 -11.38 19.02
CA GLN A 152 -18.78 -12.25 19.99
C GLN A 152 -17.99 -11.43 21.02
N PHE A 153 -17.39 -10.31 20.59
CA PHE A 153 -16.60 -9.46 21.47
C PHE A 153 -17.44 -8.56 22.38
N THR A 154 -18.78 -8.61 22.31
CA THR A 154 -19.66 -8.04 23.36
C THR A 154 -19.63 -8.87 24.65
N SER A 155 -19.15 -10.13 24.59
CA SER A 155 -18.91 -10.96 25.76
C SER A 155 -17.54 -10.66 26.35
N VAL A 156 -17.51 -10.22 27.62
CA VAL A 156 -16.26 -9.99 28.37
C VAL A 156 -15.34 -11.22 28.36
N ASN A 157 -15.92 -12.42 28.47
CA ASN A 157 -15.14 -13.66 28.45
C ASN A 157 -14.48 -13.94 27.08
N LEU A 158 -15.16 -13.62 25.98
CA LEU A 158 -14.58 -13.79 24.64
C LEU A 158 -13.59 -12.66 24.32
N ALA A 159 -13.86 -11.44 24.80
CA ALA A 159 -12.91 -10.33 24.73
C ALA A 159 -11.63 -10.61 25.51
N ALA A 160 -11.71 -11.24 26.69
CA ALA A 160 -10.53 -11.66 27.45
C ALA A 160 -9.66 -12.65 26.66
N LYS A 161 -10.28 -13.68 26.05
CA LYS A 161 -9.57 -14.62 25.17
C LYS A 161 -8.92 -13.95 23.97
N LEU A 162 -9.56 -12.91 23.40
CA LEU A 162 -8.98 -12.11 22.33
C LEU A 162 -7.71 -11.40 22.82
N VAL A 163 -7.77 -10.71 23.97
CA VAL A 163 -6.63 -9.99 24.54
C VAL A 163 -5.47 -10.94 24.86
N GLU A 164 -5.73 -12.07 25.51
CA GLU A 164 -4.72 -13.10 25.83
C GLU A 164 -4.06 -13.65 24.57
N ARG A 165 -4.85 -13.99 23.55
CA ARG A 165 -4.35 -14.49 22.28
C ARG A 165 -3.43 -13.47 21.59
N ARG A 166 -3.83 -12.19 21.59
CA ARG A 166 -3.01 -11.12 21.02
C ARG A 166 -1.74 -10.87 21.82
N ALA A 167 -1.83 -10.87 23.14
CA ALA A 167 -0.68 -10.70 24.03
C ALA A 167 0.35 -11.82 23.82
N SER A 168 -0.10 -13.07 23.68
CA SER A 168 0.76 -14.20 23.32
C SER A 168 1.42 -14.04 21.96
N HIS A 169 0.68 -13.59 20.94
CA HIS A 169 1.22 -13.38 19.59
C HIS A 169 2.25 -12.24 19.54
N GLU A 170 2.02 -11.17 20.30
CA GLU A 170 2.89 -10.01 20.34
C GLU A 170 4.02 -10.11 21.39
N ALA A 171 4.12 -11.25 22.08
CA ALA A 171 5.06 -11.52 23.16
C ALA A 171 5.01 -10.46 24.29
N VAL A 172 3.81 -9.94 24.58
CA VAL A 172 3.54 -8.99 25.67
C VAL A 172 2.97 -9.74 26.86
N THR A 173 3.55 -9.55 28.05
CA THR A 173 3.01 -10.12 29.28
C THR A 173 1.99 -9.17 29.88
N LEU A 174 0.75 -9.65 30.07
CA LEU A 174 -0.32 -8.92 30.74
C LEU A 174 -0.69 -9.62 32.04
N THR A 175 -0.99 -8.84 33.07
CA THR A 175 -1.59 -9.35 34.30
C THR A 175 -3.05 -9.73 34.05
N GLN A 176 -3.61 -10.61 34.90
CA GLN A 176 -5.02 -10.97 34.83
C GLN A 176 -5.96 -9.77 35.02
N GLU A 177 -5.56 -8.80 35.84
CA GLU A 177 -6.27 -7.54 36.01
C GLU A 177 -6.32 -6.72 34.70
N GLN A 178 -5.16 -6.53 34.05
CA GLN A 178 -5.10 -5.83 32.76
C GLN A 178 -5.92 -6.53 31.66
N VAL A 179 -5.94 -7.87 31.65
CA VAL A 179 -6.79 -8.63 30.72
C VAL A 179 -8.27 -8.34 31.02
N ALA A 180 -8.67 -8.35 32.30
CA ALA A 180 -10.05 -8.13 32.70
C ALA A 180 -10.54 -6.70 32.40
N THR A 181 -9.72 -5.67 32.66
CA THR A 181 -10.08 -4.27 32.38
C THR A 181 -10.20 -4.01 30.88
N LYS A 182 -9.22 -4.45 30.08
CA LYS A 182 -9.28 -4.39 28.62
C LYS A 182 -10.51 -5.13 28.07
N ALA A 183 -10.77 -6.34 28.54
CA ALA A 183 -11.90 -7.14 28.07
C ALA A 183 -13.26 -6.48 28.33
N SER A 184 -13.44 -5.89 29.52
CA SER A 184 -14.62 -5.10 29.87
C SER A 184 -14.78 -3.89 28.97
N GLY A 185 -13.69 -3.15 28.71
CA GLY A 185 -13.69 -2.00 27.80
C GLY A 185 -14.03 -2.38 26.36
N ILE A 186 -13.44 -3.45 25.82
CA ILE A 186 -13.74 -3.97 24.48
C ILE A 186 -15.22 -4.35 24.39
N ALA A 187 -15.74 -5.08 25.37
CA ALA A 187 -17.14 -5.50 25.38
C ALA A 187 -18.12 -4.32 25.45
N TYR A 188 -17.78 -3.27 26.20
CA TYR A 188 -18.55 -2.03 26.23
C TYR A 188 -18.50 -1.29 24.88
N ALA A 189 -17.30 -1.04 24.35
CA ALA A 189 -17.09 -0.36 23.08
C ALA A 189 -17.77 -1.09 21.91
N MET A 190 -17.69 -2.42 21.89
CA MET A 190 -18.33 -3.25 20.87
C MET A 190 -19.86 -3.18 20.91
N ARG A 191 -20.47 -3.17 22.12
CA ARG A 191 -21.93 -2.99 22.26
C ARG A 191 -22.36 -1.64 21.68
N ASN A 192 -21.67 -0.57 22.07
CA ASN A 192 -21.95 0.76 21.55
C ASN A 192 -21.78 0.82 20.03
N ALA A 193 -20.71 0.24 19.48
CA ALA A 193 -20.46 0.24 18.06
C ALA A 193 -21.60 -0.46 17.28
N LEU A 194 -22.00 -1.65 17.72
CA LEU A 194 -23.06 -2.43 17.08
C LEU A 194 -24.43 -1.75 17.20
N ASP A 195 -24.73 -1.12 18.34
CA ASP A 195 -25.98 -0.37 18.53
C ASP A 195 -26.06 0.85 17.57
N TYR A 196 -24.93 1.53 17.35
CA TYR A 196 -24.88 2.71 16.48
C TYR A 196 -24.97 2.39 14.99
N ILE A 197 -24.41 1.26 14.54
CA ILE A 197 -24.39 0.87 13.12
C ILE A 197 -25.60 0.02 12.70
N SER A 198 -26.46 -0.35 13.65
CA SER A 198 -27.68 -1.10 13.37
C SER A 198 -28.74 -0.17 12.76
N PHE A 199 -28.91 -0.23 11.44
CA PHE A 199 -29.86 0.61 10.71
C PHE A 199 -31.03 -0.19 10.15
N SER A 200 -32.22 0.42 10.20
CA SER A 200 -33.38 -0.02 9.42
C SER A 200 -33.38 0.65 8.05
N SER A 201 -33.95 -0.01 7.03
CA SER A 201 -34.19 0.60 5.72
C SER A 201 -35.08 1.84 5.77
N THR A 202 -35.81 2.04 6.88
CA THR A 202 -36.66 3.21 7.13
C THR A 202 -35.96 4.34 7.88
N ASP A 203 -34.69 4.16 8.29
CA ASP A 203 -33.98 5.18 9.05
C ASP A 203 -33.64 6.41 8.21
N LYS A 204 -33.80 7.59 8.83
CA LYS A 204 -33.45 8.87 8.20
C LYS A 204 -31.94 8.95 7.94
N LEU A 205 -31.56 9.56 6.82
CA LEU A 205 -30.17 9.73 6.40
C LEU A 205 -29.27 10.36 7.48
N ASN A 206 -29.77 11.41 8.16
CA ASN A 206 -29.01 12.08 9.22
C ASN A 206 -28.73 11.14 10.41
N LYS A 207 -29.68 10.25 10.74
CA LYS A 207 -29.49 9.25 11.79
C LYS A 207 -28.43 8.23 11.36
N ARG A 208 -28.45 7.79 10.10
CA ARG A 208 -27.43 6.88 9.54
C ARG A 208 -26.03 7.48 9.59
N ILE A 209 -25.86 8.73 9.16
CA ILE A 209 -24.57 9.44 9.19
C ILE A 209 -24.04 9.53 10.63
N LEU A 210 -24.90 9.94 11.58
CA LEU A 210 -24.51 10.08 12.98
C LEU A 210 -24.18 8.72 13.62
N GLY A 211 -25.01 7.71 13.35
CA GLY A 211 -24.79 6.35 13.82
C GLY A 211 -23.45 5.81 13.32
N LEU A 212 -23.18 5.89 12.01
CA LEU A 212 -21.91 5.41 11.45
C LEU A 212 -20.72 6.16 12.03
N TYR A 213 -20.81 7.48 12.21
CA TYR A 213 -19.74 8.25 12.82
C TYR A 213 -19.42 7.75 14.24
N TYR A 214 -20.41 7.72 15.14
CA TYR A 214 -20.18 7.28 16.52
C TYR A 214 -19.86 5.79 16.64
N GLY A 215 -20.43 4.95 15.77
CA GLY A 215 -20.11 3.53 15.68
C GLY A 215 -18.66 3.30 15.27
N THR A 216 -18.14 4.08 14.31
CA THR A 216 -16.73 4.05 13.88
C THR A 216 -15.80 4.46 15.02
N ILE A 217 -16.15 5.49 15.80
CA ILE A 217 -15.37 5.89 16.98
C ILE A 217 -15.39 4.79 18.05
N ALA A 218 -16.54 4.17 18.31
CA ALA A 218 -16.64 3.07 19.26
C ALA A 218 -15.86 1.82 18.80
N PHE A 219 -15.83 1.53 17.50
CA PHE A 219 -14.95 0.48 16.97
C PHE A 219 -13.46 0.83 17.13
N ALA A 220 -13.07 2.08 16.92
CA ALA A 220 -11.70 2.53 17.14
C ALA A 220 -11.28 2.36 18.61
N PHE A 221 -12.17 2.60 19.57
CA PHE A 221 -11.91 2.29 20.99
C PHE A 221 -11.65 0.80 21.20
N ALA A 222 -12.48 -0.07 20.62
CA ALA A 222 -12.30 -1.52 20.71
C ALA A 222 -10.97 -1.97 20.07
N GLU A 223 -10.57 -1.38 18.95
CA GLU A 223 -9.28 -1.63 18.29
C GLU A 223 -8.10 -1.28 19.22
N MET A 224 -8.11 -0.08 19.81
CA MET A 224 -7.06 0.38 20.71
C MET A 224 -6.97 -0.50 21.97
N LEU A 225 -8.10 -0.87 22.58
CA LEU A 225 -8.15 -1.71 23.78
C LEU A 225 -7.70 -3.14 23.52
N ALA A 226 -8.05 -3.70 22.35
CA ALA A 226 -7.67 -5.05 21.95
C ALA A 226 -6.15 -5.19 21.73
N SER A 227 -5.45 -4.10 21.43
CA SER A 227 -3.99 -4.11 21.34
C SER A 227 -3.33 -4.32 22.71
N PRO A 228 -2.44 -5.32 22.87
CA PRO A 228 -1.74 -5.56 24.13
C PRO A 228 -0.94 -4.36 24.62
N SER A 229 -0.36 -3.58 23.70
CA SER A 229 0.41 -2.35 23.98
C SER A 229 -0.42 -1.07 23.89
N GLY A 230 -1.74 -1.18 23.67
CA GLY A 230 -2.66 -0.04 23.68
C GLY A 230 -3.08 0.40 25.10
N PRO A 231 -4.09 1.29 25.21
CA PRO A 231 -4.63 1.79 26.47
C PRO A 231 -5.00 0.69 27.46
N SER A 232 -4.86 0.95 28.76
CA SER A 232 -4.99 -0.09 29.78
C SER A 232 -6.43 -0.43 30.11
N ASP A 233 -7.35 0.53 29.95
CA ASP A 233 -8.77 0.38 30.22
C ASP A 233 -9.62 1.41 29.44
N LEU A 234 -10.92 1.39 29.69
CA LEU A 234 -11.88 2.27 29.05
C LEU A 234 -11.68 3.76 29.45
N ASP A 235 -11.27 4.02 30.70
CA ASP A 235 -11.11 5.38 31.21
C ASP A 235 -9.97 6.10 30.48
N ASP A 236 -8.86 5.39 30.21
CA ASP A 236 -7.75 5.89 29.40
C ASP A 236 -8.21 6.33 28.00
N VAL A 237 -9.06 5.52 27.35
CA VAL A 237 -9.57 5.81 26.00
C VAL A 237 -10.57 6.96 26.02
N GLU A 238 -11.47 7.00 27.02
CA GLU A 238 -12.44 8.07 27.17
C GLU A 238 -11.77 9.41 27.48
N GLU A 239 -10.67 9.41 28.23
CA GLU A 239 -9.86 10.61 28.47
C GLU A 239 -9.36 11.24 27.16
N MET A 240 -9.06 10.43 26.15
CA MET A 240 -8.64 10.92 24.82
C MET A 240 -9.72 11.78 24.14
N THR A 241 -10.99 11.52 24.45
CA THR A 241 -12.14 12.21 23.85
C THR A 241 -12.56 13.47 24.61
N LYS A 242 -12.12 13.65 25.88
CA LYS A 242 -12.44 14.83 26.70
C LYS A 242 -11.92 16.13 26.08
N GLN A 243 -10.85 16.05 25.29
CA GLN A 243 -10.26 17.18 24.55
C GLN A 243 -10.90 17.40 23.16
N GLY A 244 -12.01 16.72 22.87
CA GLY A 244 -12.71 16.75 21.58
C GLY A 244 -12.24 15.67 20.60
N HIS A 245 -12.72 15.74 19.36
CA HIS A 245 -12.47 14.71 18.35
C HIS A 245 -11.10 14.82 17.66
N GLY A 246 -10.36 15.92 17.85
CA GLY A 246 -9.11 16.17 17.13
C GLY A 246 -9.28 16.59 15.67
N LEU A 247 -10.49 17.02 15.32
CA LEU A 247 -10.86 17.53 14.02
C LEU A 247 -11.53 18.88 14.13
N TYR A 248 -11.45 19.67 13.06
CA TYR A 248 -12.30 20.83 12.84
C TYR A 248 -12.94 20.78 11.47
N ALA A 249 -14.05 21.50 11.34
CA ALA A 249 -14.66 21.79 10.06
C ALA A 249 -14.94 23.31 9.96
N VAL A 250 -14.66 23.87 8.78
CA VAL A 250 -14.87 25.28 8.45
C VAL A 250 -15.50 25.37 7.06
N PRO A 251 -16.58 26.15 6.85
CA PRO A 251 -17.14 26.37 5.53
C PRO A 251 -16.11 27.02 4.59
N GLY A 252 -16.11 26.63 3.32
CA GLY A 252 -15.30 27.29 2.30
C GLY A 252 -15.84 28.68 1.92
N ALA A 253 -15.23 29.30 0.91
CA ALA A 253 -15.58 30.64 0.45
C ALA A 253 -17.00 30.73 -0.12
N HIS A 254 -17.52 29.63 -0.69
CA HIS A 254 -18.86 29.53 -1.26
C HIS A 254 -19.86 28.88 -0.28
N GLY A 255 -19.36 28.22 0.78
CA GLY A 255 -20.16 27.67 1.86
C GLY A 255 -21.03 26.47 1.45
N GLY A 256 -20.66 25.82 0.35
CA GLY A 256 -21.32 24.63 -0.18
C GLY A 256 -20.73 23.33 0.39
N PHE A 257 -21.20 22.20 -0.14
CA PHE A 257 -20.73 20.89 0.27
C PHE A 257 -19.26 20.65 -0.12
N ALA A 258 -18.92 20.95 -1.37
CA ALA A 258 -17.62 20.60 -1.95
C ALA A 258 -16.45 21.36 -1.31
N ASP A 259 -16.66 22.63 -0.98
CA ASP A 259 -15.64 23.55 -0.45
C ASP A 259 -15.57 23.56 1.07
N MET A 260 -16.37 22.75 1.76
CA MET A 260 -16.24 22.54 3.20
C MET A 260 -14.88 21.94 3.52
N HIS A 261 -14.09 22.65 4.32
CA HIS A 261 -12.79 22.21 4.76
C HIS A 261 -12.86 21.43 6.06
N VAL A 262 -12.09 20.36 6.11
CA VAL A 262 -11.88 19.52 7.28
C VAL A 262 -10.40 19.58 7.63
N GLY A 263 -10.11 19.56 8.92
CA GLY A 263 -8.81 19.89 9.48
C GLY A 263 -8.42 18.97 10.63
N VAL A 264 -7.13 18.66 10.79
CA VAL A 264 -6.63 17.94 11.97
C VAL A 264 -6.15 18.90 13.07
N LEU A 265 -6.23 18.46 14.32
CA LEU A 265 -5.72 19.16 15.51
C LEU A 265 -4.81 18.26 16.32
N ALA A 266 -3.85 18.86 17.02
CA ALA A 266 -2.90 18.16 17.89
C ALA A 266 -3.52 17.53 19.15
N THR A 267 -4.75 17.92 19.50
CA THR A 267 -5.45 17.48 20.72
C THR A 267 -6.78 16.84 20.40
N GLY A 268 -7.16 15.81 21.14
CA GLY A 268 -8.42 15.08 20.98
C GLY A 268 -8.19 13.63 20.57
N PHE A 269 -9.27 12.95 20.22
CA PHE A 269 -9.23 11.51 19.94
C PHE A 269 -8.41 11.14 18.70
N LEU A 270 -8.70 11.73 17.54
CA LEU A 270 -8.07 11.36 16.27
C LEU A 270 -6.54 11.36 16.30
N PRO A 271 -5.82 12.41 16.75
CA PRO A 271 -4.35 12.39 16.77
C PRO A 271 -3.78 11.30 17.67
N GLN A 272 -4.49 10.89 18.73
CA GLN A 272 -4.07 9.79 19.61
C GLN A 272 -4.29 8.44 18.95
N TRP A 273 -5.42 8.26 18.25
CA TRP A 273 -5.66 7.06 17.46
C TRP A 273 -4.64 6.93 16.31
N LEU A 274 -4.34 8.03 15.60
CA LEU A 274 -3.33 8.04 14.54
C LEU A 274 -1.92 7.74 15.07
N ALA A 275 -1.55 8.30 16.23
CA ALA A 275 -0.28 7.98 16.89
C ALA A 275 -0.21 6.50 17.30
N PHE A 276 -1.32 5.94 17.80
CA PHE A 276 -1.44 4.50 18.08
C PHE A 276 -1.24 3.65 16.82
N LEU A 277 -1.70 4.13 15.66
CA LEU A 277 -1.48 3.48 14.36
C LEU A 277 -0.07 3.73 13.77
N GLY A 278 0.80 4.43 14.50
CA GLY A 278 2.20 4.66 14.12
C GLY A 278 2.45 5.91 13.28
N LEU A 279 1.46 6.80 13.13
CA LEU A 279 1.63 8.09 12.45
C LEU A 279 2.24 9.14 13.39
N ASP A 280 3.23 9.90 12.91
CA ASP A 280 3.74 11.05 13.67
C ASP A 280 2.74 12.21 13.62
N THR A 281 2.14 12.54 14.77
CA THR A 281 1.18 13.64 14.94
C THR A 281 1.79 14.87 15.60
N SER A 282 3.10 14.89 15.86
CA SER A 282 3.79 15.97 16.58
C SER A 282 3.70 17.33 15.87
N THR A 283 3.56 17.33 14.55
CA THR A 283 3.45 18.54 13.72
C THR A 283 2.01 19.05 13.56
N PHE A 284 1.02 18.39 14.18
CA PHE A 284 -0.38 18.78 13.99
C PHE A 284 -0.66 20.18 14.55
N PRO A 285 -1.56 20.96 13.92
CA PRO A 285 -1.90 22.30 14.40
C PRO A 285 -2.56 22.28 15.78
N LYS A 286 -2.12 23.16 16.69
CA LYS A 286 -2.73 23.33 18.02
C LYS A 286 -3.92 24.29 18.02
N ARG A 287 -4.06 25.12 16.98
CA ARG A 287 -5.10 26.15 16.89
C ARG A 287 -6.05 25.83 15.75
N LYS A 288 -7.34 25.83 16.07
CA LYS A 288 -8.42 25.69 15.09
C LYS A 288 -8.59 27.01 14.31
N PRO A 289 -8.61 26.97 12.97
CA PRO A 289 -9.05 28.08 12.12
C PRO A 289 -10.52 28.45 12.39
N ARG A 290 -10.87 29.73 12.35
CA ARG A 290 -12.23 30.21 12.63
C ARG A 290 -13.00 30.63 11.38
N SER A 291 -12.28 31.03 10.33
CA SER A 291 -12.85 31.42 9.04
C SER A 291 -12.07 30.83 7.87
N ALA A 292 -12.63 30.92 6.66
CA ALA A 292 -11.96 30.49 5.43
C ALA A 292 -10.61 31.22 5.23
N SER A 293 -10.51 32.50 5.59
CA SER A 293 -9.25 33.26 5.52
C SER A 293 -8.14 32.72 6.42
N ASP A 294 -8.49 32.03 7.51
CA ASP A 294 -7.50 31.45 8.42
C ASP A 294 -6.88 30.17 7.84
N LEU A 295 -7.49 29.58 6.81
CA LEU A 295 -7.00 28.34 6.18
C LEU A 295 -5.67 28.54 5.46
N ASP A 296 -5.38 29.75 4.96
CA ASP A 296 -4.10 30.07 4.30
C ASP A 296 -2.90 29.96 5.25
N ALA A 297 -3.13 30.10 6.56
CA ALA A 297 -2.11 29.93 7.59
C ALA A 297 -1.95 28.47 8.06
N VAL A 298 -2.82 27.56 7.62
CA VAL A 298 -2.75 26.13 8.00
C VAL A 298 -1.64 25.47 7.19
N PRO A 299 -0.73 24.72 7.83
CA PRO A 299 0.31 23.98 7.12
C PRO A 299 -0.28 23.07 6.03
N LYS A 300 0.38 23.03 4.87
CA LYS A 300 -0.05 22.20 3.74
C LYS A 300 -0.21 20.74 4.19
N GLY A 301 -1.32 20.12 3.79
CA GLY A 301 -1.67 18.75 4.15
C GLY A 301 -2.37 18.60 5.51
N MET A 302 -2.47 19.65 6.33
CA MET A 302 -3.21 19.59 7.62
C MET A 302 -4.68 20.01 7.51
N SER A 303 -5.14 20.33 6.30
CA SER A 303 -6.51 20.63 5.91
C SER A 303 -6.78 20.10 4.51
N CYS A 304 -7.99 19.62 4.25
CA CYS A 304 -8.46 19.22 2.92
C CYS A 304 -9.96 19.52 2.76
N THR A 305 -10.48 19.41 1.54
CA THR A 305 -11.91 19.54 1.28
C THR A 305 -12.64 18.21 1.45
N LEU A 306 -13.97 18.25 1.56
CA LEU A 306 -14.80 17.04 1.47
C LEU A 306 -14.58 16.28 0.16
N GLN A 307 -14.39 16.99 -0.95
CA GLN A 307 -14.04 16.37 -2.24
C GLN A 307 -12.77 15.51 -2.13
N SER A 308 -11.70 16.01 -1.50
CA SER A 308 -10.46 15.22 -1.33
C SER A 308 -10.66 13.96 -0.49
N LEU A 309 -11.55 14.00 0.50
CA LEU A 309 -11.87 12.83 1.32
C LEU A 309 -12.65 11.78 0.53
N PHE A 310 -13.66 12.19 -0.24
CA PHE A 310 -14.40 11.27 -1.13
C PHE A 310 -13.53 10.72 -2.26
N ALA A 311 -12.55 11.48 -2.74
CA ALA A 311 -11.59 11.00 -3.74
C ALA A 311 -10.82 9.75 -3.27
N SER A 312 -10.73 9.52 -1.96
CA SER A 312 -10.01 8.40 -1.36
C SER A 312 -10.86 7.13 -1.21
N MET A 313 -12.03 7.07 -1.86
CA MET A 313 -12.95 5.93 -1.84
C MET A 313 -13.04 5.30 -3.24
N PRO A 314 -12.27 4.23 -3.52
CA PRO A 314 -12.30 3.56 -4.82
C PRO A 314 -13.67 3.00 -5.20
N GLU A 315 -14.49 2.62 -4.22
CA GLU A 315 -15.77 1.95 -4.43
C GLU A 315 -16.85 2.84 -5.05
N ILE A 316 -16.67 4.15 -5.00
CA ILE A 316 -17.60 5.14 -5.55
C ILE A 316 -17.00 5.92 -6.71
N ASP A 317 -15.88 5.47 -7.28
CA ASP A 317 -15.07 6.23 -8.26
C ASP A 317 -15.87 6.76 -9.46
N ASP A 318 -16.73 5.92 -10.05
CA ASP A 318 -17.59 6.31 -11.18
C ASP A 318 -18.51 7.48 -10.78
N LEU A 319 -19.11 7.41 -9.60
CA LEU A 319 -20.02 8.43 -9.08
C LEU A 319 -19.26 9.68 -8.62
N PHE A 320 -18.10 9.50 -7.98
CA PHE A 320 -17.20 10.59 -7.61
C PHE A 320 -16.78 11.39 -8.84
N THR A 321 -16.39 10.71 -9.93
CA THR A 321 -16.01 11.34 -11.19
C THR A 321 -17.18 12.08 -11.83
N GLN A 322 -18.39 11.51 -11.82
CA GLN A 322 -19.59 12.20 -12.33
C GLN A 322 -19.96 13.44 -11.53
N VAL A 323 -19.77 13.42 -10.20
CA VAL A 323 -20.18 14.49 -9.30
C VAL A 323 -19.14 15.61 -9.20
N PHE A 324 -17.85 15.27 -9.16
CA PHE A 324 -16.76 16.22 -8.92
C PHE A 324 -15.82 16.42 -10.11
N GLY A 325 -15.72 15.47 -11.04
CA GLY A 325 -14.71 15.47 -12.11
C GLY A 325 -13.26 15.57 -11.60
N GLY A 326 -13.01 15.14 -10.36
CA GLY A 326 -11.72 15.33 -9.68
C GLY A 326 -10.73 14.19 -9.90
N THR A 327 -9.47 14.44 -9.54
CA THR A 327 -8.42 13.40 -9.50
C THR A 327 -8.72 12.38 -8.40
N PRO A 328 -8.64 11.07 -8.66
CA PRO A 328 -8.80 10.05 -7.64
C PRO A 328 -7.67 10.09 -6.60
N GLY A 329 -8.02 9.77 -5.36
CA GLY A 329 -7.12 9.68 -4.20
C GLY A 329 -6.50 8.30 -4.01
N TRP A 330 -6.45 7.48 -5.07
CA TRP A 330 -5.98 6.10 -5.00
C TRP A 330 -5.37 5.64 -6.34
N ILE A 331 -4.66 4.51 -6.33
CA ILE A 331 -4.04 3.91 -7.52
C ILE A 331 -4.00 2.38 -7.43
N VAL A 332 -3.95 1.67 -8.56
CA VAL A 332 -3.90 0.20 -8.58
C VAL A 332 -2.47 -0.30 -8.73
N PRO A 333 -1.90 -1.03 -7.75
CA PRO A 333 -0.61 -1.68 -7.90
C PRO A 333 -0.76 -3.00 -8.69
N VAL A 334 0.16 -3.24 -9.63
CA VAL A 334 0.21 -4.44 -10.47
C VAL A 334 1.67 -4.88 -10.59
N TYR A 335 1.92 -6.18 -10.55
CA TYR A 335 3.28 -6.71 -10.77
C TYR A 335 3.77 -6.41 -12.19
N ASP A 336 4.95 -5.81 -12.34
CA ASP A 336 5.53 -5.57 -13.67
C ASP A 336 6.19 -6.85 -14.19
N VAL A 337 5.42 -7.69 -14.89
CA VAL A 337 5.93 -8.94 -15.49
C VAL A 337 7.06 -8.69 -16.49
N ILE A 338 7.08 -7.52 -17.14
CA ILE A 338 8.04 -7.21 -18.20
C ILE A 338 9.42 -6.91 -17.64
N GLU A 339 9.49 -6.22 -16.49
CA GLU A 339 10.77 -5.87 -15.86
C GLU A 339 11.25 -6.94 -14.88
N ASN A 340 10.35 -7.51 -14.07
CA ASN A 340 10.72 -8.59 -13.15
C ASN A 340 10.75 -9.96 -13.84
N ARG A 341 11.17 -10.01 -15.10
CA ARG A 341 11.15 -11.23 -15.94
C ARG A 341 11.58 -12.42 -15.08
N LEU A 342 10.77 -13.48 -15.09
CA LEU A 342 11.05 -14.70 -14.34
C LEU A 342 12.53 -15.06 -14.51
N PRO A 343 13.23 -15.47 -13.43
CA PRO A 343 14.59 -15.97 -13.58
C PRO A 343 14.58 -16.95 -14.75
N ALA A 344 15.50 -16.77 -15.69
CA ALA A 344 15.64 -17.72 -16.80
C ALA A 344 15.64 -19.14 -16.19
N VAL A 345 15.19 -20.15 -16.94
CA VAL A 345 15.02 -21.56 -16.50
C VAL A 345 16.24 -22.15 -15.75
N ASN A 346 17.38 -21.45 -15.76
CA ASN A 346 18.65 -21.81 -15.14
C ASN A 346 19.14 -20.84 -14.03
N GLY A 347 18.31 -19.93 -13.51
CA GLY A 347 18.66 -19.08 -12.37
C GLY A 347 18.66 -19.84 -11.05
N THR A 348 19.42 -19.37 -10.06
CA THR A 348 19.52 -20.00 -8.73
C THR A 348 18.30 -19.73 -7.85
N GLY A 349 17.36 -18.89 -8.29
CA GLY A 349 16.16 -18.53 -7.52
C GLY A 349 16.45 -17.58 -6.36
N LYS A 350 17.57 -16.84 -6.40
CA LYS A 350 17.85 -15.78 -5.42
C LYS A 350 16.68 -14.80 -5.35
N LYS A 351 16.06 -14.71 -4.17
CA LYS A 351 14.98 -13.74 -3.93
C LYS A 351 15.57 -12.33 -4.00
N ALA A 352 14.98 -11.51 -4.86
CA ALA A 352 15.26 -10.08 -4.86
C ALA A 352 14.60 -9.44 -3.62
N ASP A 353 15.27 -8.45 -3.07
CA ASP A 353 14.81 -7.60 -1.95
C ASP A 353 14.07 -6.34 -2.45
N SER A 354 13.84 -6.26 -3.76
CA SER A 354 12.97 -5.31 -4.42
C SER A 354 12.25 -5.95 -5.60
N THR A 355 11.10 -5.39 -5.95
CA THR A 355 10.26 -5.81 -7.09
C THR A 355 9.78 -4.56 -7.83
N TYR A 356 9.81 -4.56 -9.16
CA TYR A 356 9.20 -3.50 -9.95
C TYR A 356 7.67 -3.67 -10.02
N ALA A 357 6.93 -2.61 -9.76
CA ALA A 357 5.48 -2.61 -9.87
C ALA A 357 5.05 -1.50 -10.83
N LEU A 358 3.90 -1.75 -11.47
CA LEU A 358 3.14 -0.75 -12.18
C LEU A 358 2.06 -0.22 -11.24
N PHE A 359 1.93 1.09 -11.21
CA PHE A 359 0.88 1.81 -10.52
C PHE A 359 -0.02 2.39 -11.61
N VAL A 360 -1.22 1.84 -11.72
CA VAL A 360 -2.15 2.11 -12.81
C VAL A 360 -3.22 3.09 -12.33
N ASP A 361 -3.26 4.25 -12.98
CA ASP A 361 -4.29 5.26 -12.84
C ASP A 361 -5.19 5.24 -14.08
N ARG A 362 -6.38 4.66 -13.94
CA ARG A 362 -7.37 4.59 -15.02
C ARG A 362 -7.99 5.94 -15.38
N SER A 363 -7.98 6.90 -14.45
CA SER A 363 -8.55 8.23 -14.70
C SER A 363 -7.66 9.05 -15.64
N GLY A 364 -6.36 8.77 -15.66
CA GLY A 364 -5.37 9.58 -16.36
C GLY A 364 -5.08 10.94 -15.73
N LEU A 365 -5.61 11.20 -14.52
CA LEU A 365 -5.54 12.49 -13.83
C LEU A 365 -4.50 12.54 -12.71
N VAL A 366 -3.96 11.40 -12.27
CA VAL A 366 -2.96 11.34 -11.19
C VAL A 366 -1.59 11.79 -11.73
N PRO A 367 -1.00 12.86 -11.19
CA PRO A 367 0.34 13.30 -11.60
C PRO A 367 1.43 12.40 -10.99
N VAL A 368 2.53 12.22 -11.72
CA VAL A 368 3.69 11.42 -11.26
C VAL A 368 4.21 11.86 -9.89
N GLY A 369 4.24 13.17 -9.64
CA GLY A 369 4.69 13.74 -8.36
C GLY A 369 3.85 13.31 -7.16
N GLN A 370 2.60 12.88 -7.36
CA GLN A 370 1.77 12.34 -6.27
C GLN A 370 2.28 10.98 -5.80
N LEU A 371 2.79 10.13 -6.71
CA LEU A 371 3.42 8.86 -6.36
C LEU A 371 4.77 9.09 -5.68
N GLU A 372 5.60 9.99 -6.24
CA GLU A 372 6.92 10.31 -5.67
C GLU A 372 6.83 10.81 -4.22
N ASN A 373 5.78 11.59 -3.92
CA ASN A 373 5.54 12.17 -2.60
C ASN A 373 4.59 11.35 -1.70
N SER A 374 4.23 10.12 -2.11
CA SER A 374 3.34 9.25 -1.32
C SER A 374 3.95 8.79 0.01
N GLY A 375 5.27 8.81 0.12
CA GLY A 375 6.00 8.26 1.26
C GLY A 375 5.83 6.73 1.40
N TRP A 376 5.52 6.05 0.30
CA TRP A 376 5.60 4.59 0.17
C TRP A 376 7.06 4.16 -0.06
N PRO A 377 7.42 2.89 0.18
CA PRO A 377 8.78 2.37 -0.05
C PRO A 377 9.05 2.15 -1.54
N ILE A 378 8.88 3.20 -2.35
CA ILE A 378 9.07 3.17 -3.79
C ILE A 378 10.16 4.14 -4.24
N THR A 379 10.89 3.75 -5.28
CA THR A 379 11.98 4.48 -5.92
C THR A 379 11.89 4.34 -7.44
N GLU A 380 12.69 5.13 -8.17
CA GLU A 380 12.75 5.05 -9.64
C GLU A 380 11.37 5.22 -10.33
N VAL A 381 10.54 6.13 -9.81
CA VAL A 381 9.19 6.36 -10.36
C VAL A 381 9.31 6.96 -11.77
N GLN A 382 8.72 6.29 -12.76
CA GLN A 382 8.72 6.71 -14.16
C GLN A 382 7.35 6.47 -14.78
N GLN A 383 6.82 7.45 -15.49
CA GLN A 383 5.65 7.23 -16.34
C GLN A 383 6.08 6.39 -17.56
N VAL A 384 5.32 5.34 -17.86
CA VAL A 384 5.61 4.40 -18.94
C VAL A 384 4.42 4.27 -19.88
N GLU A 385 4.70 4.13 -21.17
CA GLU A 385 3.67 3.85 -22.17
C GLU A 385 3.28 2.37 -22.13
N ARG A 386 2.00 2.09 -21.89
CA ARG A 386 1.44 0.73 -21.82
C ARG A 386 0.16 0.65 -22.65
N PRO A 387 0.24 0.23 -23.93
CA PRO A 387 -0.92 0.16 -24.82
C PRO A 387 -2.02 -0.81 -24.33
N ASP A 388 -1.68 -1.72 -23.42
CA ASP A 388 -2.57 -2.69 -22.80
C ASP A 388 -3.29 -2.17 -21.53
N ILE A 389 -2.99 -0.93 -21.11
CA ILE A 389 -3.52 -0.32 -19.90
C ILE A 389 -4.28 0.96 -20.27
N ASP A 390 -5.54 1.04 -19.83
CA ASP A 390 -6.30 2.28 -19.93
C ASP A 390 -5.78 3.30 -18.90
N GLY A 391 -5.55 4.54 -19.36
CA GLY A 391 -5.09 5.65 -18.52
C GLY A 391 -3.55 5.75 -18.43
N ASN A 392 -3.05 6.19 -17.28
CA ASN A 392 -1.62 6.35 -17.02
C ASN A 392 -1.07 5.12 -16.30
N ALA A 393 0.15 4.71 -16.66
CA ALA A 393 0.91 3.71 -15.94
C ALA A 393 2.22 4.31 -15.45
N PHE A 394 2.53 4.10 -14.18
CA PHE A 394 3.80 4.49 -13.58
C PHE A 394 4.53 3.24 -13.12
N ARG A 395 5.78 3.08 -13.55
CA ARG A 395 6.67 2.05 -13.03
C ARG A 395 7.41 2.59 -11.83
N ALA A 396 7.56 1.79 -10.79
CA ALA A 396 8.48 2.08 -9.70
C ALA A 396 9.07 0.78 -9.12
N ARG A 397 10.26 0.89 -8.53
CA ARG A 397 10.84 -0.19 -7.72
C ARG A 397 10.26 -0.13 -6.32
N VAL A 398 9.66 -1.23 -5.87
CA VAL A 398 9.17 -1.40 -4.50
C VAL A 398 10.24 -2.10 -3.69
N ASP A 399 10.68 -1.47 -2.61
CA ASP A 399 11.66 -2.02 -1.67
C ASP A 399 10.99 -2.80 -0.55
N HIS A 400 11.31 -4.08 -0.44
CA HIS A 400 10.66 -5.01 0.49
C HIS A 400 11.66 -5.94 1.18
N SER A 401 12.80 -5.37 1.61
CA SER A 401 13.84 -6.11 2.33
C SER A 401 13.27 -6.83 3.55
N GLY A 402 13.54 -8.14 3.66
CA GLY A 402 13.03 -8.98 4.74
C GLY A 402 11.57 -9.44 4.60
N ARG A 403 10.91 -9.18 3.45
CA ARG A 403 9.57 -9.69 3.13
C ARG A 403 9.58 -10.55 1.89
N ASP A 404 8.71 -11.56 1.91
CA ASP A 404 8.55 -12.50 0.80
C ASP A 404 7.69 -11.94 -0.34
N LEU A 405 6.67 -11.15 0.00
CA LEU A 405 5.75 -10.55 -0.96
C LEU A 405 5.97 -9.04 -0.99
N TRP A 406 6.13 -8.48 -2.19
CA TRP A 406 6.44 -7.07 -2.37
C TRP A 406 5.30 -6.14 -1.98
N TRP A 407 4.05 -6.61 -2.02
CA TRP A 407 2.90 -5.80 -1.64
C TRP A 407 2.71 -5.73 -0.11
N ASP A 408 3.39 -6.59 0.68
CA ASP A 408 3.28 -6.58 2.15
C ASP A 408 3.81 -5.29 2.80
N VAL A 409 4.63 -4.52 2.07
CA VAL A 409 5.18 -3.24 2.53
C VAL A 409 4.38 -2.03 2.04
N LEU A 410 3.34 -2.26 1.22
CA LEU A 410 2.49 -1.20 0.68
C LEU A 410 1.20 -1.07 1.49
N PRO A 411 0.64 0.14 1.64
CA PRO A 411 -0.62 0.34 2.36
C PRO A 411 -1.81 -0.05 1.47
N THR A 412 -2.03 -1.36 1.35
CA THR A 412 -3.07 -1.93 0.49
C THR A 412 -4.45 -1.82 1.11
N HIS A 413 -5.40 -1.28 0.35
CA HIS A 413 -6.83 -1.31 0.61
C HIS A 413 -7.50 -2.37 -0.29
N SER A 414 -8.20 -3.32 0.32
CA SER A 414 -8.97 -4.34 -0.39
C SER A 414 -10.44 -4.24 0.01
N SER A 415 -11.32 -4.22 -0.98
CA SER A 415 -12.73 -3.96 -0.78
C SER A 415 -13.58 -5.10 -1.34
N PRO A 416 -14.66 -5.54 -0.67
CA PRO A 416 -15.59 -6.53 -1.20
C PRO A 416 -16.34 -6.06 -2.45
N PHE A 417 -16.31 -4.75 -2.75
CA PHE A 417 -16.91 -4.18 -3.98
C PHE A 417 -15.97 -4.24 -5.19
N GLY A 418 -14.67 -4.45 -4.96
CA GLY A 418 -13.65 -4.39 -5.99
C GLY A 418 -12.94 -5.72 -6.22
N ASN A 419 -12.58 -6.00 -7.47
CA ASN A 419 -11.79 -7.19 -7.82
C ASN A 419 -10.27 -6.94 -7.71
N ARG A 420 -9.84 -5.76 -7.25
CA ARG A 420 -8.44 -5.34 -7.22
C ARG A 420 -8.11 -4.64 -5.92
N THR A 421 -6.96 -4.99 -5.37
CA THR A 421 -6.32 -4.22 -4.30
C THR A 421 -5.92 -2.85 -4.84
N THR A 422 -6.06 -1.82 -4.00
CA THR A 422 -5.72 -0.42 -4.32
C THR A 422 -4.75 0.13 -3.27
N LEU A 423 -4.04 1.20 -3.59
CA LEU A 423 -3.27 1.99 -2.64
C LEU A 423 -3.93 3.35 -2.50
N LEU A 424 -4.16 3.78 -1.27
CA LEU A 424 -4.73 5.09 -0.98
C LEU A 424 -3.59 6.09 -0.79
N PHE A 425 -3.64 7.21 -1.52
CA PHE A 425 -2.70 8.29 -1.29
C PHE A 425 -2.88 8.86 0.12
N PRO A 426 -1.81 9.29 0.80
CA PRO A 426 -1.94 9.96 2.08
C PRO A 426 -2.87 11.18 1.95
N THR A 427 -3.84 11.27 2.85
CA THR A 427 -4.81 12.37 2.87
C THR A 427 -4.42 13.41 3.91
N ILE A 428 -5.40 14.05 4.53
CA ILE A 428 -5.18 15.06 5.57
C ILE A 428 -4.39 14.48 6.76
N GLY A 429 -3.43 15.26 7.26
CA GLY A 429 -2.56 14.86 8.36
C GLY A 429 -1.62 13.69 8.02
N GLY A 430 -1.55 13.27 6.74
CA GLY A 430 -0.81 12.08 6.33
C GLY A 430 -1.54 10.77 6.61
N MET A 431 -2.85 10.78 6.87
CA MET A 431 -3.64 9.57 7.11
C MET A 431 -3.60 8.63 5.90
N ARG A 432 -3.39 7.34 6.18
CA ARG A 432 -3.25 6.26 5.17
C ARG A 432 -4.28 5.15 5.31
N GLU A 433 -4.85 4.98 6.49
CA GLU A 433 -5.77 3.90 6.82
C GLU A 433 -7.20 4.27 6.42
N TYR A 434 -7.87 3.43 5.62
CA TYR A 434 -9.22 3.69 5.10
C TYR A 434 -10.23 4.02 6.21
N ARG A 435 -10.29 3.23 7.29
CA ARG A 435 -11.13 3.53 8.47
C ARG A 435 -10.90 4.91 9.11
N THR A 436 -9.67 5.43 9.07
CA THR A 436 -9.37 6.78 9.63
C THR A 436 -9.86 7.88 8.68
N ILE A 437 -9.70 7.69 7.37
CA ILE A 437 -10.22 8.59 6.34
C ILE A 437 -11.75 8.60 6.40
N ALA A 438 -12.39 7.43 6.47
CA ALA A 438 -13.83 7.28 6.63
C ALA A 438 -14.34 7.97 7.91
N ALA A 439 -13.66 7.81 9.05
CA ALA A 439 -14.00 8.50 10.30
C ALA A 439 -13.96 10.03 10.14
N THR A 440 -12.95 10.57 9.44
CA THR A 440 -12.84 12.00 9.16
C THR A 440 -13.94 12.49 8.21
N THR A 441 -14.29 11.73 7.18
CA THR A 441 -15.40 12.07 6.27
C THR A 441 -16.74 12.03 7.00
N LEU A 442 -17.00 10.99 7.80
CA LEU A 442 -18.19 10.85 8.63
C LEU A 442 -18.28 11.97 9.68
N TYR A 443 -17.16 12.39 10.28
CA TYR A 443 -17.12 13.56 11.15
C TYR A 443 -17.62 14.80 10.43
N ALA A 444 -17.08 15.08 9.24
CA ALA A 444 -17.45 16.25 8.45
C ALA A 444 -18.94 16.23 8.05
N LEU A 445 -19.45 15.08 7.58
CA LEU A 445 -20.87 14.89 7.31
C LEU A 445 -21.72 15.07 8.58
N SER A 446 -21.26 14.57 9.73
CA SER A 446 -21.95 14.75 11.01
C SER A 446 -22.07 16.22 11.41
N ILE A 447 -21.06 17.04 11.07
CA ILE A 447 -21.10 18.48 11.31
C ILE A 447 -22.10 19.14 10.36
N LEU A 448 -22.03 18.79 9.07
CA LEU A 448 -22.91 19.33 8.04
C LEU A 448 -24.39 19.13 8.38
N VAL A 449 -24.80 17.89 8.70
CA VAL A 449 -26.21 17.56 8.97
C VAL A 449 -26.74 18.13 10.29
N ARG A 450 -25.86 18.43 11.25
CA ARG A 450 -26.26 18.98 12.57
C ARG A 450 -26.19 20.49 12.65
N TYR A 451 -25.17 21.09 12.05
CA TYR A 451 -24.81 22.49 12.27
C TYR A 451 -24.89 23.35 11.01
N MET A 452 -25.12 22.76 9.83
CA MET A 452 -25.23 23.49 8.55
C MET A 452 -26.54 23.15 7.81
N PRO A 453 -27.72 23.36 8.43
CA PRO A 453 -29.02 22.95 7.85
C PRO A 453 -29.38 23.66 6.54
N SER A 454 -28.79 24.82 6.25
CA SER A 454 -28.99 25.50 4.96
C SER A 454 -28.23 24.81 3.82
N ALA A 455 -26.98 24.42 4.06
CA ALA A 455 -26.22 23.64 3.08
C ALA A 455 -26.85 22.25 2.88
N TRP A 456 -27.25 21.58 3.97
CA TRP A 456 -27.90 20.27 3.87
C TRP A 456 -29.20 20.28 3.07
N ARG A 457 -30.03 21.33 3.19
CA ARG A 457 -31.26 21.48 2.40
C ARG A 457 -30.99 21.60 0.90
N ARG A 458 -29.87 22.22 0.49
CA ARG A 458 -29.48 22.29 -0.93
C ARG A 458 -29.12 20.92 -1.48
N ILE A 459 -28.60 20.02 -0.64
CA ILE A 459 -28.26 18.65 -0.98
C ILE A 459 -29.50 17.73 -1.01
N GLU A 460 -30.42 17.82 -0.04
CA GLU A 460 -31.55 16.88 0.02
C GLU A 460 -32.60 17.05 -1.10
N GLY A 461 -32.63 18.21 -1.77
CA GLY A 461 -33.55 18.46 -2.87
C GLY A 461 -33.46 19.86 -3.47
N GLY A 462 -32.27 20.47 -3.39
CA GLY A 462 -32.00 21.78 -3.96
C GLY A 462 -31.06 21.69 -5.16
N ASP A 463 -30.21 22.70 -5.30
CA ASP A 463 -29.28 22.88 -6.41
C ASP A 463 -27.93 22.16 -6.24
N GLU A 464 -27.75 21.40 -5.15
CA GLU A 464 -26.59 20.58 -4.86
C GLU A 464 -26.97 19.09 -4.65
N ASP A 465 -28.07 18.65 -5.28
CA ASP A 465 -28.67 17.32 -5.08
C ASP A 465 -27.79 16.15 -5.58
N GLN A 466 -26.86 16.42 -6.49
CA GLN A 466 -25.88 15.44 -6.96
C GLN A 466 -25.04 14.87 -5.80
N TYR A 467 -24.77 15.65 -4.75
CA TYR A 467 -24.02 15.16 -3.59
C TYR A 467 -24.84 14.19 -2.73
N LEU A 468 -26.16 14.21 -2.81
CA LEU A 468 -27.01 13.28 -2.04
C LEU A 468 -26.81 11.84 -2.50
N ALA A 469 -26.72 11.64 -3.82
CA ALA A 469 -26.46 10.32 -4.40
C ALA A 469 -25.08 9.80 -3.95
N LEU A 470 -24.06 10.66 -3.99
CA LEU A 470 -22.71 10.35 -3.53
C LEU A 470 -22.69 9.96 -2.05
N VAL A 471 -23.31 10.75 -1.17
CA VAL A 471 -23.36 10.46 0.27
C VAL A 471 -24.08 9.14 0.52
N LYS A 472 -25.23 8.88 -0.12
CA LYS A 472 -25.96 7.61 0.06
C LYS A 472 -25.15 6.40 -0.38
N ALA A 473 -24.47 6.47 -1.52
CA ALA A 473 -23.60 5.40 -2.00
C ALA A 473 -22.43 5.16 -1.03
N SER A 474 -21.79 6.23 -0.57
CA SER A 474 -20.66 6.18 0.37
C SER A 474 -21.06 5.53 1.69
N LEU A 475 -22.23 5.86 2.24
CA LEU A 475 -22.73 5.23 3.47
C LEU A 475 -22.98 3.73 3.27
N GLY A 476 -23.54 3.32 2.13
CA GLY A 476 -23.72 1.90 1.83
C GLY A 476 -22.39 1.14 1.73
N VAL A 477 -21.35 1.78 1.18
CA VAL A 477 -19.98 1.23 1.17
C VAL A 477 -19.44 1.10 2.59
N TRP A 478 -19.48 2.17 3.39
CA TRP A 478 -18.94 2.15 4.76
C TRP A 478 -19.68 1.18 5.69
N GLU A 479 -21.00 1.05 5.55
CA GLU A 479 -21.82 0.06 6.27
C GLU A 479 -21.35 -1.38 6.01
N ARG A 480 -20.76 -1.64 4.84
CA ARG A 480 -20.22 -2.94 4.46
C ARG A 480 -18.73 -3.09 4.80
N VAL A 481 -17.91 -2.09 4.49
CA VAL A 481 -16.43 -2.16 4.57
C VAL A 481 -15.93 -1.98 6.00
N LEU A 482 -16.44 -0.98 6.74
CA LEU A 482 -15.89 -0.66 8.06
C LEU A 482 -16.01 -1.80 9.06
N PRO A 483 -17.13 -2.54 9.16
CA PRO A 483 -17.20 -3.69 10.07
C PRO A 483 -16.14 -4.76 9.77
N GLU A 484 -15.83 -5.01 8.50
CA GLU A 484 -14.81 -5.98 8.10
C GLU A 484 -13.41 -5.49 8.51
N GLU A 485 -13.05 -4.25 8.18
CA GLU A 485 -11.75 -3.68 8.57
C GLU A 485 -11.55 -3.66 10.09
N PHE A 486 -12.58 -3.27 10.85
CA PHE A 486 -12.49 -3.28 12.30
C PHE A 486 -12.41 -4.69 12.86
N LEU A 487 -13.10 -5.67 12.28
CA LEU A 487 -12.93 -7.08 12.67
C LEU A 487 -11.47 -7.52 12.46
N GLU A 488 -10.87 -7.22 11.31
CA GLU A 488 -9.47 -7.55 11.02
C GLU A 488 -8.49 -6.88 11.99
N CYS A 489 -8.73 -5.61 12.33
CA CYS A 489 -7.86 -4.83 13.19
C CYS A 489 -7.99 -5.22 14.66
N ILE A 490 -9.22 -5.43 15.15
CA ILE A 490 -9.53 -5.86 16.52
C ILE A 490 -9.05 -7.30 16.75
N ALA A 491 -9.37 -8.22 15.84
CA ALA A 491 -8.99 -9.63 15.97
C ALA A 491 -7.50 -9.90 15.68
N CYS A 492 -6.82 -8.99 14.97
CA CYS A 492 -5.50 -9.19 14.38
C CYS A 492 -5.49 -10.38 13.40
N GLU A 493 -6.51 -10.47 12.55
CA GLU A 493 -6.70 -11.55 11.57
C GLU A 493 -6.95 -10.96 10.19
N THR A 494 -6.64 -11.70 9.14
CA THR A 494 -7.11 -11.38 7.77
C THR A 494 -8.49 -12.00 7.62
N VAL A 495 -9.48 -11.24 7.21
CA VAL A 495 -10.85 -11.72 6.97
C VAL A 495 -11.02 -11.96 5.48
N VAL A 496 -11.49 -13.15 5.14
CA VAL A 496 -11.86 -13.51 3.77
C VAL A 496 -13.32 -13.88 3.79
N THR A 497 -14.13 -13.10 3.06
CA THR A 497 -15.57 -13.33 2.97
C THR A 497 -15.96 -13.89 1.61
N ALA A 498 -16.90 -14.84 1.60
CA ALA A 498 -17.42 -15.44 0.38
C ALA A 498 -18.89 -15.83 0.54
N GLN A 499 -19.64 -15.79 -0.57
CA GLN A 499 -20.96 -16.44 -0.62
C GLN A 499 -20.81 -17.94 -0.89
N PRO A 500 -21.75 -18.78 -0.41
CA PRO A 500 -21.78 -20.20 -0.76
C PRO A 500 -21.74 -20.42 -2.28
N GLY A 501 -20.84 -21.29 -2.75
CA GLY A 501 -20.67 -21.57 -4.17
C GLY A 501 -19.79 -20.57 -4.94
N SER A 502 -19.23 -19.55 -4.28
CA SER A 502 -18.17 -18.72 -4.86
C SER A 502 -16.91 -19.55 -5.07
N TRP A 503 -16.23 -19.32 -6.21
CA TRP A 503 -14.93 -19.93 -6.54
C TRP A 503 -13.75 -19.27 -5.79
N LEU A 504 -14.03 -18.20 -5.04
CA LEU A 504 -13.06 -17.49 -4.21
C LEU A 504 -13.06 -18.12 -2.80
N THR A 505 -12.18 -19.09 -2.55
CA THR A 505 -11.89 -19.68 -1.22
C THR A 505 -10.41 -19.73 -0.91
#